data_AF-R7VLF0-F1
#
_entry.id   AF-R7VLF0-F1
#
_cell.length_a   1.000
_cell.length_b   1.000
_cell.length_c   1.000
_cell.angle_alpha   90.00
_cell.angle_beta   90.00
_cell.angle_gamma   90.00
#
_symmetry.space_group_name_H-M   'P 1'
#
loop_
_entity.id
_entity.type
_entity.pdbx_description
1 polymer ?
#
loop_
_entity_poly.entity_id
_entity_poly.type
_entity_poly.pdbx_seq_one_letter_code
_entity_poly.pdbx_strand_id
1 'polypeptide(L)' 'ELQNLRLKINSRERKRMHDLNSALDSLREVMPYAHGPSVRKLSKIATLLLARNYILMLS' A
#
# COMPACT_ATOMS: atom_id res chain seq x y z
N GLU A 1 -6.75 -33.56 3.41
CA GLU A 1 -5.39 -33.00 3.58
C GLU A 1 -5.08 -31.84 2.62
N LEU A 2 -5.21 -32.01 1.30
CA LEU A 2 -4.96 -30.93 0.31
C LEU A 2 -5.79 -29.65 0.53
N GLN A 3 -7.06 -29.78 0.94
CA GLN A 3 -7.91 -28.63 1.26
C GLN A 3 -7.36 -27.80 2.44
N ASN A 4 -6.88 -28.46 3.49
CA ASN A 4 -6.28 -27.80 4.66
C ASN A 4 -4.98 -27.09 4.28
N LEU A 5 -4.15 -27.70 3.43
CA LEU A 5 -2.95 -27.07 2.90
C LEU A 5 -3.28 -25.81 2.09
N ARG A 6 -4.28 -25.89 1.19
CA ARG A 6 -4.75 -24.73 0.40
C ARG A 6 -5.22 -23.58 1.29
N LEU A 7 -6.01 -23.89 2.33
CA LEU A 7 -6.48 -22.88 3.28
C LEU A 7 -5.32 -22.22 4.05
N LYS A 8 -4.33 -23.00 4.49
CA LYS A 8 -3.14 -22.50 5.19
C LYS A 8 -2.32 -21.56 4.30
N ILE A 9 -2.10 -21.93 3.04
CA ILE A 9 -1.37 -21.10 2.07
C ILE A 9 -2.13 -19.80 1.80
N ASN A 10 -3.44 -19.88 1.53
CA ASN A 10 -4.26 -18.69 1.28
C ASN A 10 -4.27 -17.73 2.47
N SER A 11 -4.32 -18.27 3.70
CA SER A 11 -4.24 -17.43 4.91
C SER A 11 -2.91 -16.70 5.02
N ARG A 12 -1.80 -17.39 4.70
CA ARG A 12 -0.47 -16.78 4.71
C ARG A 12 -0.35 -15.67 3.67
N GLU A 13 -0.85 -15.89 2.45
CA GLU A 13 -0.79 -14.89 1.39
C GLU A 13 -1.69 -13.68 1.69
N ARG A 14 -2.87 -13.89 2.29
CA ARG A 14 -3.70 -12.79 2.79
C ARG A 14 -2.97 -11.93 3.82
N LYS A 15 -2.27 -12.56 4.77
CA LYS A 15 -1.46 -11.83 5.77
C LYS A 15 -0.36 -11.01 5.09
N ARG A 16 0.40 -11.62 4.18
CA ARG A 16 1.44 -10.93 3.40
C ARG A 16 0.90 -9.71 2.64
N MET A 17 -0.27 -9.85 2.01
CA MET A 17 -0.93 -8.75 1.31
C MET A 17 -1.46 -7.66 2.24
N HIS A 18 -1.90 -8.02 3.45
CA HIS A 18 -2.31 -7.04 4.46
C HIS A 18 -1.12 -6.21 4.95
N ASP A 19 0.02 -6.86 5.22
CA ASP A 19 1.26 -6.19 5.62
C ASP A 19 1.74 -5.22 4.50
N LEU A 20 1.70 -5.66 3.24
CA LEU A 20 2.01 -4.82 2.07
C LEU A 20 1.07 -3.62 1.92
N ASN A 21 -0.24 -3.84 2.07
CA ASN A 21 -1.21 -2.75 1.98
C ASN A 21 -1.03 -1.73 3.12
N SER A 22 -0.68 -2.20 4.32
CA SER A 22 -0.41 -1.34 5.47
C SER A 22 0.81 -0.46 5.22
N ALA A 23 1.90 -1.02 4.69
CA ALA A 23 3.07 -0.23 4.30
C ALA A 23 2.74 0.82 3.21
N LEU A 24 1.88 0.46 2.24
CA LEU A 24 1.42 1.40 1.22
C LEU A 24 0.55 2.52 1.80
N ASP A 25 -0.22 2.25 2.86
CA ASP A 25 -1.02 3.25 3.57
C ASP A 25 -0.13 4.19 4.37
N SER A 26 0.88 3.67 5.09
CA SER A 26 1.90 4.53 5.73
C SER A 26 2.66 5.39 4.72
N LEU A 27 2.93 4.88 3.51
CA LEU A 27 3.51 5.70 2.44
C LEU A 27 2.58 6.86 2.06
N ARG A 28 1.27 6.64 2.00
CA ARG A 28 0.31 7.71 1.67
C ARG A 28 0.32 8.82 2.71
N GLU A 29 0.50 8.50 3.99
CA GLU A 29 0.49 9.46 5.09
C GLU A 29 1.66 10.46 5.00
N VAL A 30 2.79 10.05 4.42
CA VAL A 30 3.98 10.90 4.29
C VAL A 30 4.07 11.62 2.94
N MET A 31 3.09 11.45 2.04
CA MET A 31 3.09 12.11 0.74
C MET A 31 2.69 13.59 0.83
N PRO A 32 3.19 14.44 -0.08
CA PRO A 32 2.66 15.79 -0.23
C PRO A 32 1.16 15.73 -0.53
N TYR A 33 0.39 16.64 0.08
CA TYR A 33 -1.08 16.70 -0.03
C TYR A 33 -1.83 15.50 0.56
N ALA A 34 -1.20 14.71 1.44
CA ALA A 34 -1.86 13.61 2.16
C ALA A 34 -2.92 14.08 3.19
N HIS A 35 -2.84 15.33 3.62
CA HIS A 35 -3.70 15.90 4.65
C HIS A 35 -4.55 17.04 4.09
N GLY A 36 -5.86 16.93 4.24
CA GLY A 36 -6.80 17.98 3.85
C GLY A 36 -8.25 17.48 3.83
N PRO A 37 -9.24 18.37 4.02
CA PRO A 37 -10.65 18.01 4.17
C PRO A 37 -11.28 17.37 2.92
N SER A 38 -10.57 17.38 1.78
CA SER A 38 -11.04 16.78 0.52
C SER A 38 -10.05 15.76 -0.08
N VAL A 39 -9.03 15.36 0.68
CA VAL A 39 -8.03 14.41 0.19
C VAL A 39 -8.65 13.02 0.11
N ARG A 40 -8.71 12.48 -1.11
CA ARG A 40 -9.16 11.10 -1.37
C ARG A 40 -7.97 10.15 -1.40
N LYS A 41 -8.18 8.92 -0.92
CA LYS A 41 -7.19 7.84 -0.97
C LYS A 41 -6.77 7.59 -2.43
N LEU A 42 -5.50 7.82 -2.73
CA LEU A 42 -4.92 7.55 -4.04
C LEU A 42 -4.91 6.05 -4.36
N SER A 43 -5.09 5.71 -5.64
CA SER A 43 -4.91 4.34 -6.12
C SER A 43 -3.46 3.86 -5.87
N LYS A 44 -3.24 2.54 -5.90
CA LYS A 44 -1.90 1.96 -5.66
C LYS A 44 -0.86 2.52 -6.63
N ILE A 45 -1.19 2.56 -7.92
CA ILE A 45 -0.28 3.07 -8.95
C ILE A 45 -0.04 4.58 -8.79
N ALA A 46 -1.09 5.37 -8.51
CA ALA A 46 -0.95 6.81 -8.31
C ALA A 46 -0.08 7.13 -7.08
N THR A 47 -0.21 6.35 -6.01
CA THR A 47 0.63 6.48 -4.80
C THR A 47 2.10 6.28 -5.13
N LEU A 48 2.44 5.24 -5.90
CA LEU A 48 3.83 4.95 -6.28
C LEU A 48 4.42 5.99 -7.23
N LEU A 49 3.64 6.46 -8.22
CA LEU A 49 4.06 7.51 -9.14
C LEU A 49 4.33 8.82 -8.40
N LEU A 50 3.42 9.21 -7.49
CA LEU A 50 3.59 10.42 -6.68
C LEU A 50 4.82 10.32 -5.79
N ALA A 51 5.02 9.18 -5.10
CA ALA A 51 6.19 8.96 -4.25
C ALA A 51 7.51 9.07 -5.03
N ARG A 52 7.59 8.43 -6.21
CA ARG A 52 8.78 8.54 -7.08
C ARG A 52 9.06 9.99 -7.45
N ASN A 53 8.05 10.73 -7.90
CA ASN A 53 8.23 12.11 -8.33
C ASN A 53 8.60 13.03 -7.15
N TYR A 54 8.05 12.75 -5.96
CA TYR A 54 8.38 13.50 -4.75
C TYR A 54 9.85 13.31 -4.35
N ILE A 55 10.36 12.08 -4.38
CA ILE A 55 11.80 11.81 -4.14
C ILE A 55 12.68 12.57 -5.13
N LEU A 56 12.33 12.53 -6.43
CA LEU A 56 13.09 13.23 -7.48
C LEU A 56 13.08 14.75 -7.31
N MET A 57 11.98 15.32 -6.82
CA MET A 57 11.87 16.76 -6.58
C MET A 57 12.75 17.22 -5.40
N LEU A 58 13.01 16.33 -4.44
CA LEU A 58 13.83 16.61 -3.26
C LEU A 58 15.33 16.28 -3.46
N SER A 59 15.68 15.65 -4.58
CA SER A 59 17.06 15.30 -4.95
C SER A 59 17.74 16.47 -5.64
#